data_AF-A0A9W4D776-F1
#
_entry.id   AF-A0A9W4D776-F1
#
_cell.length_a   1.000
_cell.length_b   1.000
_cell.length_c   1.000
_cell.angle_alpha   90.00
_cell.angle_beta   90.00
_cell.angle_gamma   90.00
#
_symmetry.space_group_name_H-M   'P 1'
#
loop_
_entity.id
_entity.type
_entity.pdbx_description
1 polymer ?
#
loop_
_entity_poly.entity_id
_entity_poly.type
_entity_poly.pdbx_seq_one_letter_code
_entity_poly.pdbx_strand_id
1 'polypeptide(L)'
;MYDLLMASDGLIGHGTGLVNVNVEFRLIVFRPFKNEVILGKISSSNLHGIRVRLPFFDDIFVPREKLPSPCEFKFDEQIYVWQASPDFPLYFDKHETVRLRIEQEIWTDQTPIGPKDEENSKSVRSSPYVLHGSMQEAGLGPCLWWDDAEEDVAEE
;
A
#
# COMPACT_ATOMS: atom_id res chain seq x y z
N MET A 1 -9.37 -6.35 17.63
CA MET A 1 -10.03 -7.64 17.94
C MET A 1 -11.48 -7.54 17.49
N TYR A 2 -12.00 -8.51 16.77
CA TYR A 2 -13.39 -8.50 16.29
C TYR A 2 -14.33 -9.08 17.35
N ASP A 3 -14.09 -10.35 17.71
CA ASP A 3 -14.80 -11.03 18.78
C ASP A 3 -13.95 -12.16 19.37
N LEU A 4 -14.43 -12.70 20.49
CA LEU A 4 -13.84 -13.84 21.21
C LEU A 4 -14.72 -15.07 20.94
N LEU A 5 -14.10 -16.17 20.50
CA LEU A 5 -14.78 -17.45 20.24
C LEU A 5 -14.73 -18.36 21.47
N MET A 6 -13.60 -18.35 22.19
CA MET A 6 -13.39 -19.20 23.37
C MET A 6 -12.40 -18.54 24.33
N ALA A 7 -12.61 -18.75 25.64
CA ALA A 7 -11.59 -18.57 26.66
C ALA A 7 -11.51 -19.84 27.52
N SER A 8 -10.29 -20.32 27.79
CA SER A 8 -10.06 -21.43 28.71
C SER A 8 -10.24 -20.99 30.17
N ASP A 9 -10.20 -21.96 31.09
CA ASP A 9 -9.97 -21.66 32.50
C ASP A 9 -8.59 -20.99 32.68
N GLY A 10 -8.50 -20.14 33.71
CA GLY A 10 -7.29 -19.40 34.03
C GLY A 10 -6.30 -20.23 34.85
N LEU A 11 -5.07 -20.36 34.35
CA LEU A 11 -3.97 -21.06 35.04
C LEU A 11 -3.05 -20.05 35.72
N ILE A 12 -2.88 -20.18 37.05
CA ILE A 12 -2.02 -19.27 37.83
C ILE A 12 -0.56 -19.71 37.71
N GLY A 13 0.29 -18.84 37.18
CA GLY A 13 1.74 -19.06 37.12
C GLY A 13 2.38 -19.02 38.50
N HIS A 14 3.30 -19.96 38.77
CA HIS A 14 4.03 -20.01 40.04
C HIS A 14 4.89 -18.74 40.22
N GLY A 15 4.80 -18.12 41.40
CA GLY A 15 5.67 -17.02 41.83
C GLY A 15 5.25 -15.61 41.43
N THR A 16 4.41 -15.45 40.39
CA THR A 16 3.97 -14.12 39.93
C THR A 16 2.51 -13.81 40.24
N GLY A 17 1.67 -14.83 40.46
CA GLY A 17 0.23 -14.66 40.66
C GLY A 17 -0.54 -14.27 39.39
N LEU A 18 0.11 -14.27 38.22
CA LEU A 18 -0.54 -13.97 36.94
C LEU A 18 -1.40 -15.15 36.47
N VAL A 19 -2.60 -14.84 35.97
CA VAL A 19 -3.53 -15.83 35.39
C VAL A 19 -3.33 -15.86 33.88
N ASN A 20 -2.94 -17.02 33.36
CA ASN A 20 -2.82 -17.26 31.93
C ASN A 20 -4.12 -17.88 31.41
N VAL A 21 -4.69 -17.29 30.37
CA VAL A 21 -5.91 -17.77 29.71
C VAL A 21 -5.62 -17.95 28.24
N ASN A 22 -5.89 -19.14 27.71
CA ASN A 22 -5.83 -19.39 26.28
C ASN A 22 -7.12 -18.90 25.65
N VAL A 23 -6.99 -18.10 24.59
CA VAL A 23 -8.13 -17.49 23.91
C VAL A 23 -8.11 -17.82 22.42
N GLU A 24 -9.28 -18.13 21.88
CA GLU A 24 -9.52 -18.17 20.44
C GLU A 24 -10.36 -16.96 20.07
N PHE A 25 -9.91 -16.16 19.11
CA PHE A 25 -10.55 -14.91 18.73
C PHE A 25 -10.39 -14.64 17.25
N ARG A 26 -11.24 -13.78 16.70
CA ARG A 26 -11.11 -13.29 15.33
C ARG A 26 -10.57 -11.87 15.33
N LEU A 27 -9.79 -11.55 14.32
CA LEU A 27 -9.23 -10.22 14.11
C LEU A 27 -9.55 -9.78 12.68
N ILE A 28 -9.97 -8.52 12.53
CA ILE A 28 -10.00 -7.87 11.22
C ILE A 28 -8.55 -7.50 10.90
N VAL A 29 -8.01 -8.05 9.82
CA VAL A 29 -6.68 -7.71 9.32
C VAL A 29 -6.78 -7.19 7.89
N PHE A 30 -6.05 -6.12 7.62
CA PHE A 30 -5.89 -5.60 6.28
C PHE A 30 -4.91 -6.48 5.51
N ARG A 31 -5.45 -7.27 4.58
CA ARG A 31 -4.67 -8.11 3.68
C ARG A 31 -5.37 -8.17 2.32
N PRO A 32 -5.16 -7.15 1.46
CA PRO A 32 -5.76 -7.14 0.15
C PRO A 32 -5.26 -8.32 -0.69
N PHE A 33 -6.08 -8.77 -1.65
CA PHE A 33 -5.77 -9.93 -2.48
C PHE A 33 -5.28 -9.53 -3.87
N LYS A 34 -4.60 -10.47 -4.54
CA LYS A 34 -4.13 -10.26 -5.91
C LYS A 34 -5.32 -9.96 -6.83
N ASN A 35 -5.16 -8.94 -7.67
CA ASN A 35 -6.14 -8.38 -8.58
C ASN A 35 -7.26 -7.56 -7.92
N GLU A 36 -7.22 -7.35 -6.61
CA GLU A 36 -8.12 -6.39 -5.96
C GLU A 36 -7.79 -4.96 -6.43
N VAL A 37 -8.81 -4.19 -6.79
CA VAL A 37 -8.66 -2.77 -7.10
C VAL A 37 -8.98 -1.97 -5.84
N ILE A 38 -8.04 -1.16 -5.39
CA ILE A 38 -8.19 -0.30 -4.22
C ILE A 38 -8.00 1.18 -4.60
N LEU A 39 -8.51 2.06 -3.75
CA LEU A 39 -8.29 3.50 -3.84
C LEU A 39 -7.21 3.92 -2.85
N GLY A 40 -6.24 4.68 -3.32
CA GLY A 40 -5.21 5.29 -2.47
C GLY A 40 -4.89 6.70 -2.91
N LYS A 41 -4.00 7.38 -2.17
CA LYS A 41 -3.49 8.70 -2.54
C LYS A 41 -2.01 8.63 -2.88
N ILE A 42 -1.59 9.32 -3.93
CA ILE A 42 -0.16 9.44 -4.25
C ILE A 42 0.53 10.18 -3.11
N SER A 43 1.56 9.56 -2.52
CA SER A 43 2.38 10.17 -1.48
C SER A 43 3.62 10.84 -2.07
N SER A 44 4.33 10.13 -2.95
CA SER A 44 5.49 10.63 -3.68
C SER A 44 5.79 9.78 -4.90
N SER A 45 6.60 10.31 -5.82
CA SER A 45 7.09 9.59 -6.98
C SER A 45 8.61 9.76 -7.07
N ASN A 46 9.30 8.75 -7.59
CA ASN A 46 10.73 8.79 -7.87
C ASN A 46 11.02 8.03 -9.17
N LEU A 47 12.28 7.92 -9.58
CA LEU A 47 12.67 7.24 -10.81
C LEU A 47 12.24 5.77 -10.93
N HIS A 48 12.01 5.11 -9.81
CA HIS A 48 11.64 3.69 -9.76
C HIS A 48 10.13 3.48 -9.82
N GLY A 49 9.32 4.49 -9.48
CA GLY A 49 7.87 4.36 -9.48
C GLY A 49 7.16 5.33 -8.53
N ILE A 50 5.90 5.02 -8.25
CA ILE A 50 4.98 5.85 -7.47
C ILE A 50 4.70 5.17 -6.14
N ARG A 51 4.80 5.92 -5.05
CA ARG A 51 4.35 5.49 -3.71
C ARG A 51 2.91 5.96 -3.50
N VAL A 52 2.09 5.05 -3.02
CA VAL A 52 0.67 5.28 -2.72
C VAL A 52 0.45 4.99 -1.24
N ARG A 53 -0.42 5.75 -0.61
CA ARG A 53 -0.81 5.55 0.79
C ARG A 53 -2.32 5.50 0.95
N LEU A 54 -2.74 4.74 1.95
CA LEU A 54 -4.05 4.74 2.59
C LEU A 54 -3.94 5.54 3.90
N PRO A 55 -5.07 5.92 4.53
CA PRO A 55 -5.06 6.60 5.82
C PRO A 55 -4.33 5.83 6.95
N PHE A 56 -4.28 4.50 6.86
CA PHE A 56 -3.72 3.61 7.89
C PHE A 56 -2.53 2.75 7.41
N PHE A 57 -2.13 2.85 6.14
CA PHE A 57 -1.09 2.01 5.53
C PHE A 57 -0.38 2.77 4.40
N ASP A 58 0.95 2.86 4.40
CA ASP A 58 1.73 3.71 3.49
C ASP A 58 2.80 2.98 2.66
N ASP A 59 2.94 1.65 2.86
CA ASP A 59 3.89 0.81 2.13
C ASP A 59 3.26 0.19 0.87
N ILE A 60 2.72 1.03 -0.02
CA ILE A 60 2.24 0.61 -1.34
C ILE A 60 3.10 1.24 -2.44
N PHE A 61 3.60 0.42 -3.36
CA PHE A 61 4.49 0.85 -4.43
C PHE A 61 4.01 0.37 -5.80
N VAL A 62 3.96 1.29 -6.77
CA VAL A 62 3.70 0.96 -8.17
C VAL A 62 5.00 1.18 -8.96
N PRO A 63 5.68 0.11 -9.39
CA PRO A 63 6.88 0.22 -10.20
C PRO A 63 6.61 0.94 -11.52
N ARG A 64 7.60 1.65 -12.05
CA ARG A 64 7.48 2.36 -13.33
C ARG A 64 7.08 1.45 -14.50
N GLU A 65 7.48 0.18 -14.47
CA GLU A 65 7.14 -0.82 -15.50
C GLU A 65 5.66 -1.21 -15.46
N LYS A 66 4.97 -0.88 -14.37
CA LYS A 66 3.55 -1.15 -14.12
C LYS A 66 2.69 0.10 -14.23
N LEU A 67 3.24 1.16 -14.81
CA LEU A 67 2.53 2.36 -15.26
C LEU A 67 2.11 2.20 -16.73
N PRO A 68 1.12 2.98 -17.21
CA PRO A 68 0.74 2.95 -18.61
C PRO A 68 1.88 3.44 -19.50
N SER A 69 1.92 3.02 -20.76
CA SER A 69 2.98 3.40 -21.71
C SER A 69 2.41 4.26 -22.84
N PRO A 70 3.13 5.28 -23.33
CA PRO A 70 4.43 5.78 -22.87
C PRO A 70 4.30 6.71 -21.64
N CYS A 71 5.08 6.45 -20.59
CA CYS A 71 5.10 7.28 -19.39
C CYS A 71 6.53 7.72 -19.02
N GLU A 72 6.69 9.01 -18.74
CA GLU A 72 7.97 9.66 -18.49
C GLU A 72 8.01 10.28 -17.10
N PHE A 73 9.18 10.24 -16.46
CA PHE A 73 9.40 10.86 -15.16
C PHE A 73 9.97 12.27 -15.32
N LYS A 74 9.27 13.27 -14.78
CA LYS A 74 9.74 14.66 -14.73
C LYS A 74 10.50 14.92 -13.43
N PHE A 75 11.80 15.15 -13.54
CA PHE A 75 12.69 15.36 -12.39
C PHE A 75 12.38 16.63 -11.61
N ASP A 76 12.02 17.71 -12.29
CA ASP A 76 11.79 19.02 -11.64
C ASP A 76 10.58 18.97 -10.70
N GLU A 77 9.53 18.27 -11.10
CA GLU A 77 8.27 18.16 -10.35
C GLU A 77 8.20 16.90 -9.46
N GLN A 78 9.06 15.92 -9.74
CA GLN A 78 9.05 14.58 -9.14
C GLN A 78 7.69 13.89 -9.35
N ILE A 79 7.22 13.85 -10.60
CA ILE A 79 5.96 13.24 -11.01
C ILE A 79 6.15 12.39 -12.28
N TYR A 80 5.21 11.49 -12.50
CA TYR A 80 5.09 10.76 -13.77
C TYR A 80 4.05 11.43 -14.66
N VAL A 81 4.31 11.42 -15.97
CA VAL A 81 3.39 11.93 -17.00
C VAL A 81 3.14 10.83 -18.01
N TRP A 82 1.88 10.50 -18.24
CA TRP A 82 1.44 9.56 -19.25
C TRP A 82 1.04 10.31 -20.52
N GLN A 83 1.76 10.03 -21.62
CA GLN A 83 1.48 10.62 -22.92
C GLN A 83 0.40 9.81 -23.65
N ALA A 84 -0.83 9.87 -23.15
CA ALA A 84 -1.97 9.16 -23.74
C ALA A 84 -2.33 9.69 -25.14
N SER A 85 -2.16 11.00 -25.35
CA SER A 85 -2.28 11.66 -26.66
C SER A 85 -1.17 12.72 -26.84
N PRO A 86 -0.86 13.13 -28.08
CA PRO A 86 0.15 14.17 -28.32
C PRO A 86 -0.17 15.52 -27.67
N ASP A 87 -1.46 15.86 -27.60
CA ASP A 87 -1.92 17.19 -27.21
C ASP A 87 -2.33 17.27 -25.73
N PHE A 88 -2.69 16.13 -25.12
CA PHE A 88 -3.19 16.07 -23.75
C PHE A 88 -2.41 15.04 -22.92
N PRO A 89 -1.28 15.46 -22.31
CA PRO A 89 -0.59 14.66 -21.29
C PRO A 89 -1.45 14.52 -20.03
N LEU A 90 -1.39 13.34 -19.40
CA LEU A 90 -2.04 13.05 -18.13
C LEU A 90 -1.00 12.93 -17.02
N TYR A 91 -1.28 13.53 -15.86
CA TYR A 91 -0.30 13.72 -14.79
C TYR A 91 -0.65 12.87 -13.56
N PHE A 92 0.37 12.24 -12.98
CA PHE A 92 0.28 11.57 -11.68
C PHE A 92 0.70 12.52 -10.56
N ASP A 93 -0.19 13.44 -10.21
CA ASP A 93 0.09 14.49 -9.23
C ASP A 93 0.15 13.98 -7.79
N LYS A 94 0.94 14.68 -6.97
CA LYS A 94 1.02 14.38 -5.53
C LYS A 94 -0.34 14.64 -4.89
N HIS A 95 -0.70 13.78 -3.95
CA HIS A 95 -1.97 13.82 -3.19
C HIS A 95 -3.23 13.48 -3.98
N GLU A 96 -3.11 13.20 -5.27
CA GLU A 96 -4.23 12.79 -6.10
C GLU A 96 -4.74 11.39 -5.73
N THR A 97 -6.06 11.17 -5.86
CA THR A 97 -6.68 9.89 -5.54
C THR A 97 -6.62 8.97 -6.76
N VAL A 98 -6.06 7.78 -6.56
CA VAL A 98 -5.75 6.83 -7.63
C VAL A 98 -6.39 5.48 -7.39
N ARG A 99 -6.89 4.86 -8.46
CA ARG A 99 -7.26 3.44 -8.54
C ARG A 99 -6.02 2.64 -8.89
N LEU A 100 -5.71 1.62 -8.09
CA LEU A 100 -4.62 0.69 -8.38
C LEU A 100 -5.06 -0.75 -8.16
N ARG A 101 -4.59 -1.64 -9.04
CA ARG A 101 -4.78 -3.07 -8.91
C ARG A 101 -3.60 -3.66 -8.13
N ILE A 102 -3.87 -4.41 -7.06
CA ILE A 102 -2.85 -5.12 -6.30
C ILE A 102 -2.32 -6.28 -7.14
N GLU A 103 -1.01 -6.37 -7.29
CA GLU A 103 -0.35 -7.43 -8.08
C GLU A 103 0.27 -8.49 -7.18
N GLN A 104 0.89 -8.07 -6.08
CA GLN A 104 1.57 -8.96 -5.13
C GLN A 104 1.71 -8.32 -3.74
N GLU A 105 1.78 -9.19 -2.74
CA GLU A 105 2.19 -8.88 -1.37
C GLU A 105 3.61 -9.40 -1.11
N ILE A 106 4.39 -8.64 -0.35
CA ILE A 106 5.75 -9.00 0.04
C ILE A 106 5.85 -8.94 1.56
N TRP A 107 6.28 -10.04 2.16
CA TRP A 107 6.51 -10.17 3.58
C TRP A 107 8.00 -10.29 3.85
N THR A 108 8.51 -9.43 4.73
CA THR A 108 9.92 -9.44 5.13
C THR A 108 10.03 -9.74 6.62
N ASP A 109 10.71 -10.83 6.96
CA ASP A 109 10.97 -11.19 8.34
C ASP A 109 11.84 -10.11 9.03
N GLN A 110 11.36 -9.63 10.18
CA GLN A 110 12.02 -8.62 11.01
C GLN A 110 12.64 -9.24 12.27
N THR A 111 12.83 -10.55 12.30
CA THR A 111 13.49 -11.23 13.41
C THR A 111 14.87 -10.59 13.66
N PRO A 112 15.16 -10.15 14.90
CA PRO A 112 16.42 -9.50 15.21
C PRO A 112 17.60 -10.40 14.83
N ILE A 113 18.55 -9.84 14.08
CA ILE A 113 19.78 -10.54 13.73
C ILE A 113 20.63 -10.61 15.01
N GLY A 114 21.14 -11.81 15.33
CA GLY A 114 21.97 -12.01 16.51
C GLY A 114 23.31 -11.27 16.40
N PRO A 115 23.98 -10.97 17.53
CA PRO A 115 25.20 -10.16 17.57
C PRO A 115 26.40 -10.74 16.78
N LYS A 116 26.32 -11.97 16.27
CA LYS A 116 27.38 -12.62 15.47
C LYS A 116 27.27 -12.34 13.96
N ASP A 117 26.13 -11.89 13.47
CA ASP A 117 25.83 -11.72 12.04
C ASP A 117 25.70 -10.23 11.62
N GLU A 118 26.00 -9.31 12.55
CA GLU A 118 25.92 -7.85 12.32
C GLU A 118 27.00 -7.32 11.36
N GLU A 119 28.19 -7.93 11.30
CA GLU A 119 29.28 -7.45 10.43
C GLU A 119 28.99 -7.62 8.93
N ASN A 120 28.11 -8.54 8.56
CA ASN A 120 27.82 -8.87 7.15
C ASN A 120 26.45 -8.36 6.66
N SER A 121 25.63 -7.81 7.57
CA SER A 121 24.30 -7.30 7.24
C SER A 121 24.26 -5.78 7.42
N LYS A 122 24.51 -5.05 6.34
CA LYS A 122 23.95 -3.70 6.19
C LYS A 122 22.43 -3.86 6.06
N SER A 123 21.76 -4.15 7.16
CA SER A 123 20.33 -4.38 7.23
C SER A 123 19.63 -3.06 6.91
N VAL A 124 19.30 -2.87 5.63
CA VAL A 124 18.30 -1.90 5.23
C VAL A 124 17.03 -2.35 5.95
N ARG A 125 16.63 -1.61 6.99
CA ARG A 125 15.33 -1.81 7.68
C ARG A 125 14.24 -1.64 6.63
N SER A 126 13.83 -2.76 6.04
CA SER A 126 12.76 -2.83 5.06
C SER A 126 11.45 -3.03 5.80
N SER A 127 10.36 -2.47 5.29
CA SER A 127 9.05 -2.64 5.92
C SER A 127 8.68 -4.14 5.95
N PRO A 128 8.08 -4.64 7.07
CA PRO A 128 7.68 -6.04 7.19
C PRO A 128 6.63 -6.46 6.17
N TYR A 129 5.82 -5.52 5.68
CA TYR A 129 4.73 -5.79 4.74
C TYR A 129 4.65 -4.70 3.69
N VAL A 130 4.84 -5.07 2.42
CA VAL A 130 4.82 -4.16 1.28
C VAL A 130 3.86 -4.69 0.23
N LEU A 131 3.06 -3.79 -0.34
CA LEU A 131 2.17 -4.09 -1.45
C LEU A 131 2.74 -3.52 -2.74
N HIS A 132 2.78 -4.33 -3.80
CA HIS A 132 3.06 -3.85 -5.14
C HIS A 132 1.77 -3.82 -5.96
N GLY A 133 1.52 -2.68 -6.60
CA GLY A 133 0.37 -2.47 -7.46
C GLY A 133 0.73 -2.19 -8.92
N SER A 134 -0.31 -2.07 -9.74
CA SER A 134 -0.24 -1.60 -11.13
C SER A 134 -1.34 -0.57 -11.41
N MET A 135 -1.03 0.35 -12.33
CA MET A 135 -1.96 1.31 -12.92
C MET A 135 -1.93 1.27 -14.45
N GLN A 136 -1.51 0.15 -15.04
CA GLN A 136 -1.24 0.02 -16.47
C GLN A 136 -2.52 -0.16 -17.32
N GLU A 137 -3.58 -0.70 -16.72
CA GLU A 137 -4.84 -1.01 -17.39
C GLU A 137 -5.77 0.22 -17.44
N ALA A 138 -6.61 0.27 -18.47
CA ALA A 138 -7.62 1.32 -18.58
C ALA A 138 -8.59 1.31 -17.39
N GLY A 139 -8.97 2.49 -16.89
CA GLY A 139 -9.76 2.64 -15.66
C GLY A 139 -8.93 2.69 -14.36
N LEU A 140 -7.60 2.50 -14.43
CA LEU A 140 -6.68 2.67 -13.30
C LEU A 140 -5.88 3.98 -13.39
N GLY A 141 -5.21 4.36 -12.31
CA GLY A 141 -4.55 5.66 -12.17
C GLY A 141 -5.46 6.69 -11.49
N PRO A 142 -5.14 7.99 -11.58
CA PRO A 142 -5.95 9.08 -11.06
C PRO A 142 -7.42 8.96 -11.43
N CYS A 143 -8.29 9.08 -10.44
CA CYS A 143 -9.74 8.96 -10.61
C CYS A 143 -10.28 10.02 -11.58
N LEU A 144 -9.69 11.22 -11.54
CA LEU A 144 -9.98 12.35 -12.43
C LEU A 144 -9.86 12.04 -13.93
N TRP A 145 -9.17 10.98 -14.32
CA TRP A 145 -9.03 10.61 -15.74
C TRP A 145 -10.25 9.85 -16.29
N TRP A 146 -11.04 9.27 -15.39
CA TRP A 146 -12.08 8.28 -15.75
C TRP A 146 -13.44 8.66 -15.19
N ASP A 147 -13.46 9.40 -14.09
CA ASP A 147 -14.69 9.92 -13.53
C ASP A 147 -15.02 11.16 -14.37
N ASP A 148 -16.07 11.06 -15.17
CA ASP A 148 -16.66 12.23 -15.81
C ASP A 148 -16.89 13.26 -14.70
N ALA A 149 -16.56 14.53 -14.96
CA ALA A 149 -16.96 15.60 -14.09
C ALA A 149 -18.49 15.56 -14.02
N GLU A 150 -19.04 14.87 -13.03
CA GLU A 150 -20.44 14.99 -12.67
C GLU A 150 -20.61 16.47 -12.36
N GLU A 151 -21.30 17.09 -13.31
CA GLU A 151 -21.60 18.48 -13.45
C GLU A 151 -21.95 19.11 -12.10
N ASP A 152 -21.50 20.36 -11.92
CA ASP A 152 -22.10 21.34 -11.03
C ASP A 152 -23.62 21.49 -11.33
N VAL A 153 -24.43 20.52 -10.93
CA VAL A 153 -25.91 20.58 -10.91
C VAL A 153 -26.36 20.47 -9.47
N ALA A 154 -25.92 21.44 -8.67
CA ALA A 154 -26.54 21.77 -7.39
C ALA A 154 -26.68 23.29 -7.27
N GLU A 155 -27.18 23.93 -8.33
CA GLU A 155 -27.94 25.18 -8.22
C GLU A 155 -29.37 24.90 -8.70
N GLU A 156 -30.26 24.59 -7.76
CA GLU A 156 -31.58 25.20 -7.53
C GLU A 156 -32.26 24.64 -6.26
#